data_AF-A0A1R0XDT2-F1
#
_entry.id   AF-A0A1R0XDT2-F1
#
_cell.length_a   1.000
_cell.length_b   1.000
_cell.length_c   1.000
_cell.angle_alpha   90.00
_cell.angle_beta   90.00
_cell.angle_gamma   90.00
#
_symmetry.space_group_name_H-M   'P 1'
#
loop_
_entity.id
_entity.type
_entity.pdbx_description
1 polymer ?
#
loop_
_entity_poly.entity_id
_entity_poly.type
_entity_poly.pdbx_seq_one_letter_code
_entity_poly.pdbx_strand_id
1 'polypeptide(L)'
;MRKEVTKLEARQRNLKMIMVREYTKKKFKIEDKFTEDAIVKLFFFRQSDLQNSLKYFFAKKGENYIFKKNIAEEIAEMNSKHFNAITNSKEIPQKYIDLFKSFSEDYLKNIFKSDSSEKYDSFYNTFASSLEDLHWFSIPEFSEQIMINRGMIPEDNISEYYNHYHSLEDLYHVLTGKIVPFNSYKGDINLNKRLSFRVFSRRWGHDDTYSVERRTDGWFVSHLSINGSSKKDGIGSMIDNLDHDSIQYPKEGVRYAFQTLWYLADEDEMSIEELQIKLQEIADWISAVEKATGEFQPDWCDYY
;
A
#
# COMPACT_ATOMS: atom_id res chain seq x y z
N MET A 1 -13.23 7.69 22.90
CA MET A 1 -13.15 6.92 21.65
C MET A 1 -11.81 7.26 21.01
N ARG A 2 -10.91 6.29 20.81
CA ARG A 2 -9.69 6.53 20.02
C ARG A 2 -10.13 6.83 18.59
N LYS A 3 -9.57 7.87 17.97
CA LYS A 3 -9.83 8.21 16.58
C LYS A 3 -9.28 7.08 15.72
N GLU A 4 -10.09 6.48 14.85
CA GLU A 4 -9.62 5.46 13.93
C GLU A 4 -8.65 6.07 12.91
N VAL A 5 -7.51 5.40 12.70
CA VAL A 5 -6.55 5.80 11.66
C VAL A 5 -7.05 5.32 10.31
N THR A 6 -7.21 6.25 9.38
CA THR A 6 -7.62 5.96 8.01
C THR A 6 -6.42 5.62 7.11
N LYS A 7 -6.66 4.92 5.99
CA LYS A 7 -5.62 4.68 4.96
C LYS A 7 -5.03 6.00 4.45
N LEU A 8 -5.85 7.04 4.31
CA LEU A 8 -5.40 8.36 3.87
C LEU A 8 -4.44 9.01 4.87
N GLU A 9 -4.75 8.96 6.17
CA GLU A 9 -3.86 9.50 7.22
C GLU A 9 -2.53 8.73 7.29
N ALA A 10 -2.59 7.40 7.23
CA ALA A 10 -1.41 6.54 7.19
C ALA A 10 -0.52 6.86 5.96
N ARG A 11 -1.13 7.00 4.78
CA ARG A 11 -0.43 7.40 3.54
C ARG A 11 0.20 8.79 3.67
N GLN A 12 -0.55 9.76 4.19
CA GLN A 12 -0.04 11.12 4.40
C GLN A 12 1.15 11.12 5.38
N ARG A 13 1.11 10.33 6.45
CA ARG A 13 2.27 10.20 7.33
C ARG A 13 3.50 9.67 6.60
N ASN A 14 3.35 8.63 5.77
CA ASN A 14 4.48 8.10 4.99
C ASN A 14 5.01 9.12 3.96
N LEU A 15 4.14 9.84 3.26
CA LEU A 15 4.56 10.93 2.36
C LEU A 15 5.35 12.01 3.10
N LYS A 16 4.96 12.32 4.35
CA LYS A 16 5.71 13.25 5.20
C LYS A 16 7.11 12.71 5.55
N MET A 17 7.23 11.42 5.88
CA MET A 17 8.53 10.78 6.13
C MET A 17 9.45 10.85 4.90
N ILE A 18 8.90 10.64 3.70
CA ILE A 18 9.63 10.83 2.44
C ILE A 18 10.13 12.28 2.32
N MET A 19 9.27 13.27 2.54
CA MET A 19 9.65 14.69 2.46
C MET A 19 10.75 15.04 3.46
N VAL A 20 10.66 14.57 4.72
CA VAL A 20 11.70 14.77 5.73
C VAL A 20 13.01 14.14 5.24
N ARG A 21 12.99 12.92 4.71
CA ARG A 21 14.20 12.26 4.22
C ARG A 21 14.84 12.98 3.04
N GLU A 22 14.06 13.48 2.09
CA GLU A 22 14.63 14.24 0.96
C GLU A 22 15.13 15.62 1.40
N TYR A 23 14.53 16.20 2.45
CA TYR A 23 15.00 17.43 3.08
C TYR A 23 16.35 17.22 3.79
N THR A 24 16.50 16.12 4.54
CA THR A 24 17.76 15.80 5.25
C THR A 24 18.91 15.56 4.25
N LYS A 25 18.60 14.99 3.09
CA LYS A 25 19.52 14.86 1.94
C LYS A 25 19.78 16.16 1.18
N LYS A 26 19.19 17.28 1.60
CA LYS A 26 19.31 18.61 0.98
C LYS A 26 18.88 18.63 -0.51
N LYS A 27 17.90 17.81 -0.87
CA LYS A 27 17.38 17.75 -2.24
C LYS A 27 16.46 18.92 -2.59
N PHE A 28 15.97 19.63 -1.58
CA PHE A 28 15.17 20.85 -1.70
C PHE A 28 15.32 21.73 -0.44
N LYS A 29 14.77 22.94 -0.51
CA LYS A 29 14.58 23.88 0.61
C LYS A 29 13.09 24.10 0.89
N ILE A 30 12.73 24.37 2.14
CA ILE A 30 11.34 24.56 2.57
C ILE A 30 10.62 25.66 1.78
N GLU A 31 11.34 26.70 1.34
CA GLU A 31 10.81 27.83 0.59
C GLU A 31 10.70 27.59 -0.92
N ASP A 32 11.15 26.42 -1.40
CA ASP A 32 11.12 26.09 -2.81
C ASP A 32 9.68 26.04 -3.35
N LYS A 33 9.57 26.28 -4.66
CA LYS A 33 8.34 26.18 -5.42
C LYS A 33 8.41 24.93 -6.28
N PHE A 34 7.35 24.14 -6.26
CA PHE A 34 7.30 22.84 -6.94
C PHE A 34 6.24 22.85 -8.05
N THR A 35 6.55 22.27 -9.19
CA THR A 35 5.54 21.81 -10.15
C THR A 35 4.97 20.45 -9.71
N GLU A 36 3.85 20.01 -10.29
CA GLU A 36 3.33 18.65 -9.98
C GLU A 36 4.33 17.57 -10.36
N ASP A 37 5.01 17.71 -11.51
CA ASP A 37 6.08 16.78 -11.94
C ASP A 37 7.25 16.73 -10.94
N ALA A 38 7.63 17.89 -10.36
CA ALA A 38 8.64 17.93 -9.31
C ALA A 38 8.17 17.22 -8.03
N ILE A 39 6.91 17.37 -7.64
CA ILE A 39 6.33 16.69 -6.47
C ILE A 39 6.34 15.16 -6.68
N VAL A 40 5.93 14.70 -7.87
CA VAL A 40 5.95 13.26 -8.22
C VAL A 40 7.37 12.71 -8.16
N LYS A 41 8.33 13.39 -8.79
CA LYS A 41 9.72 12.88 -8.89
C LYS A 41 10.50 12.97 -7.59
N LEU A 42 10.28 14.02 -6.81
CA LEU A 42 11.04 14.28 -5.59
C LEU A 42 10.43 13.56 -4.38
N PHE A 43 9.10 13.53 -4.28
CA PHE A 43 8.40 12.98 -3.11
C PHE A 43 7.66 11.68 -3.41
N PHE A 44 7.84 11.11 -4.61
CA PHE A 44 7.26 9.84 -5.03
C PHE A 44 5.73 9.80 -4.90
N PHE A 45 5.07 10.94 -5.14
CA PHE A 45 3.61 11.01 -5.17
C PHE A 45 3.08 10.16 -6.32
N ARG A 46 2.15 9.26 -6.01
CA ARG A 46 1.33 8.55 -7.00
C ARG A 46 0.18 9.44 -7.49
N GLN A 47 -0.47 9.06 -8.58
CA GLN A 47 -1.67 9.76 -9.08
C GLN A 47 -2.77 9.85 -8.01
N SER A 48 -2.94 8.80 -7.21
CA SER A 48 -3.86 8.80 -6.08
C SER A 48 -3.45 9.79 -4.98
N ASP A 49 -2.15 10.01 -4.75
CA ASP A 49 -1.65 11.01 -3.79
C ASP A 49 -1.88 12.44 -4.31
N LEU A 50 -1.72 12.66 -5.61
CA LEU A 50 -2.02 13.96 -6.23
C LEU A 50 -3.49 14.34 -6.03
N GLN A 51 -4.39 13.36 -6.17
CA GLN A 51 -5.84 13.57 -5.97
C GLN A 51 -6.19 13.80 -4.49
N ASN A 52 -5.65 12.99 -3.58
CA ASN A 52 -6.15 12.88 -2.22
C ASN A 52 -5.29 13.60 -1.16
N SER A 53 -4.00 13.83 -1.44
CA SER A 53 -3.03 14.30 -0.47
C SER A 53 -2.31 15.59 -0.86
N LEU A 54 -2.30 15.97 -2.14
CA LEU A 54 -1.60 17.18 -2.61
C LEU A 54 -2.03 18.44 -1.85
N LYS A 55 -3.36 18.63 -1.72
CA LYS A 55 -3.93 19.78 -0.99
C LYS A 55 -3.71 19.70 0.51
N TYR A 56 -3.36 18.54 1.06
CA TYR A 56 -3.02 18.43 2.48
C TYR A 56 -1.66 19.10 2.73
N PHE A 57 -0.65 18.77 1.92
CA PHE A 57 0.72 19.24 2.09
C PHE A 57 1.00 20.63 1.52
N PHE A 58 0.41 20.94 0.36
CA PHE A 58 0.79 22.09 -0.44
C PHE A 58 -0.35 23.09 -0.61
N ALA A 59 0.02 24.37 -0.74
CA ALA A 59 -0.85 25.44 -1.22
C ALA A 59 -0.46 25.80 -2.66
N LYS A 60 -1.45 25.89 -3.55
CA LYS A 60 -1.25 26.31 -4.93
C LYS A 60 -1.05 27.82 -5.01
N LYS A 61 0.01 28.28 -5.68
CA LYS A 61 0.34 29.69 -5.96
C LYS A 61 0.67 29.84 -7.43
N GLY A 62 -0.33 30.25 -8.22
CA GLY A 62 -0.23 30.28 -9.68
C GLY A 62 -0.07 28.85 -10.24
N GLU A 63 0.98 28.64 -11.02
CA GLU A 63 1.32 27.34 -11.62
C GLU A 63 2.14 26.43 -10.67
N ASN A 64 2.58 26.95 -9.54
CA ASN A 64 3.43 26.23 -8.60
C ASN A 64 2.72 25.88 -7.29
N TYR A 65 3.32 24.96 -6.56
CA TYR A 65 2.94 24.53 -5.23
C TYR A 65 4.04 24.92 -4.23
N ILE A 66 3.62 25.35 -3.04
CA ILE A 66 4.52 25.57 -1.91
C ILE A 66 4.02 24.78 -0.71
N PHE A 67 4.90 24.39 0.20
CA PHE A 67 4.46 23.78 1.46
C PHE A 67 3.52 24.73 2.20
N LYS A 68 2.47 24.16 2.81
CA LYS A 68 1.71 24.88 3.82
C LYS A 68 2.62 25.16 5.02
N LYS A 69 2.34 26.27 5.71
CA LYS A 69 3.15 26.73 6.84
C LYS A 69 3.33 25.64 7.92
N ASN A 70 2.24 25.01 8.37
CA ASN A 70 2.31 23.95 9.38
C ASN A 70 3.13 22.75 8.91
N ILE A 71 3.00 22.36 7.63
CA ILE A 71 3.74 21.23 7.05
C ILE A 71 5.24 21.54 6.97
N ALA A 72 5.59 22.77 6.58
CA ALA A 72 6.96 23.25 6.58
C ALA A 72 7.59 23.22 7.98
N GLU A 73 6.85 23.69 8.99
CA GLU A 73 7.25 23.66 10.40
C GLU A 73 7.45 22.23 10.91
N GLU A 74 6.50 21.33 10.62
CA GLU A 74 6.58 19.91 10.97
C GLU A 74 7.81 19.23 10.33
N ILE A 75 8.09 19.47 9.04
CA ILE A 75 9.28 18.90 8.36
C ILE A 75 10.57 19.40 9.03
N ALA A 76 10.66 20.69 9.35
CA ALA A 76 11.83 21.28 10.00
C ALA A 76 12.05 20.73 11.42
N GLU A 77 10.97 20.55 12.18
CA GLU A 77 11.00 19.94 13.51
C GLU A 77 11.49 18.49 13.43
N MET A 78 10.91 17.68 12.54
CA MET A 78 11.28 16.27 12.35
C MET A 78 12.74 16.12 11.90
N ASN A 79 13.23 17.00 11.02
CA ASN A 79 14.64 17.02 10.63
C ASN A 79 15.56 17.35 11.83
N SER A 80 15.13 18.22 12.74
CA SER A 80 15.89 18.53 13.95
C SER A 80 15.96 17.32 14.89
N LYS A 81 14.84 16.60 15.06
CA LYS A 81 14.81 15.34 15.83
C LYS A 81 15.72 14.28 15.21
N HIS A 82 15.68 14.12 13.88
CA HIS A 82 16.57 13.22 13.15
C HIS A 82 18.05 13.56 13.36
N PHE A 83 18.42 14.85 13.24
CA PHE A 83 19.80 15.29 13.44
C PHE A 83 20.29 15.02 14.87
N ASN A 84 19.45 15.28 15.87
CA ASN A 84 19.75 14.96 17.27
C ASN A 84 19.93 13.46 17.49
N ALA A 85 19.04 12.63 16.93
CA ALA A 85 19.14 11.17 17.03
C ALA A 85 20.43 10.63 16.38
N ILE A 86 20.82 11.12 15.20
CA ILE A 86 22.11 10.73 14.58
C ILE A 86 23.30 11.14 15.45
N THR A 87 23.23 12.30 16.09
CA THR A 87 24.34 12.85 16.88
C THR A 87 24.51 12.11 18.19
N ASN A 88 23.41 11.78 18.87
CA ASN A 88 23.39 11.24 20.22
C ASN A 88 23.43 9.71 20.28
N SER A 89 23.03 9.03 19.21
CA SER A 89 22.63 7.62 19.31
C SER A 89 23.36 6.71 18.32
N LYS A 90 24.63 6.96 18.00
CA LYS A 90 25.39 6.20 16.99
C LYS A 90 25.50 4.70 17.27
N GLU A 91 25.57 4.30 18.55
CA GLU A 91 25.73 2.89 18.95
C GLU A 91 24.39 2.18 19.21
N ILE A 92 23.32 2.95 19.45
CA ILE A 92 22.01 2.41 19.83
C ILE A 92 21.38 1.56 18.72
N PRO A 93 21.37 1.97 17.43
CA PRO A 93 20.87 1.16 16.33
C PRO A 93 21.52 -0.21 16.23
N GLN A 94 22.86 -0.26 16.30
CA GLN A 94 23.58 -1.53 16.20
C GLN A 94 23.26 -2.44 17.39
N LYS A 95 23.26 -1.89 18.61
CA LYS A 95 22.86 -2.62 19.82
C LYS A 95 21.43 -3.16 19.73
N TYR A 96 20.50 -2.37 19.18
CA TYR A 96 19.12 -2.80 18.94
C TYR A 96 19.05 -3.97 17.96
N ILE A 97 19.74 -3.87 16.82
CA ILE A 97 19.80 -4.93 15.80
C ILE A 97 20.35 -6.24 16.40
N ASP A 98 21.45 -6.16 17.14
CA ASP A 98 22.13 -7.32 17.72
C ASP A 98 21.27 -8.04 18.77
N LEU A 99 20.60 -7.26 19.63
CA LEU A 99 19.74 -7.81 20.69
C LEU A 99 18.37 -8.26 20.17
N PHE A 100 17.79 -7.56 19.19
CA PHE A 100 16.45 -7.89 18.70
C PHE A 100 16.42 -9.28 18.05
N LYS A 101 17.46 -9.66 17.30
CA LYS A 101 17.50 -10.96 16.63
C LYS A 101 17.43 -12.12 17.63
N SER A 102 18.27 -12.10 18.67
CA SER A 102 18.29 -13.14 19.70
C SER A 102 17.02 -13.13 20.54
N PHE A 103 16.51 -11.93 20.88
CA PHE A 103 15.21 -11.76 21.54
C PHE A 103 14.07 -12.38 20.73
N SER A 104 13.94 -12.04 19.45
CA SER A 104 12.85 -12.48 18.58
C SER A 104 12.85 -14.00 18.43
N GLU A 105 14.01 -14.61 18.19
CA GLU A 105 14.13 -16.07 18.09
C GLU A 105 13.71 -16.78 19.38
N ASP A 106 14.11 -16.25 20.54
CA ASP A 106 13.76 -16.85 21.84
C ASP A 106 12.30 -16.60 22.23
N TYR A 107 11.78 -15.38 21.99
CA TYR A 107 10.41 -15.00 22.26
C TYR A 107 9.41 -15.84 21.45
N LEU A 108 9.61 -15.96 20.13
CA LEU A 108 8.72 -16.71 19.25
C LEU A 108 8.70 -18.21 19.58
N LYS A 109 9.85 -18.81 19.92
CA LYS A 109 9.92 -20.22 20.34
C LYS A 109 9.18 -20.50 21.64
N ASN A 110 9.02 -19.49 22.50
CA ASN A 110 8.49 -19.64 23.85
C ASN A 110 7.21 -18.83 24.07
N ILE A 111 6.54 -18.36 23.03
CA ILE A 111 5.42 -17.39 23.13
C ILE A 111 4.25 -17.89 23.99
N PHE A 112 4.05 -19.21 24.06
CA PHE A 112 3.01 -19.84 24.88
C PHE A 112 3.47 -20.27 26.28
N LYS A 113 4.72 -19.96 26.66
CA LYS A 113 5.24 -20.24 28.01
C LYS A 113 4.97 -19.07 28.95
N SER A 114 4.92 -19.38 30.24
CA SER A 114 4.62 -18.41 31.31
C SER A 114 5.65 -17.28 31.44
N ASP A 115 6.89 -17.50 31.00
CA ASP A 115 8.00 -16.54 31.05
C ASP A 115 8.09 -15.62 29.81
N SER A 116 7.20 -15.78 28.82
CA SER A 116 7.23 -15.00 27.57
C SER A 116 7.02 -13.50 27.79
N SER A 117 6.15 -13.12 28.74
CA SER A 117 5.93 -11.72 29.12
C SER A 117 7.20 -11.09 29.68
N GLU A 118 7.89 -11.77 30.58
CA GLU A 118 9.11 -11.25 31.21
C GLU A 118 10.22 -11.02 30.19
N LYS A 119 10.33 -11.91 29.19
CA LYS A 119 11.28 -11.75 28.07
C LYS A 119 10.96 -10.52 27.22
N TYR A 120 9.69 -10.33 26.89
CA TYR A 120 9.25 -9.14 26.16
C TYR A 120 9.52 -7.86 26.96
N ASP A 121 9.11 -7.84 28.23
CA ASP A 121 9.27 -6.67 29.10
C ASP A 121 10.75 -6.33 29.31
N SER A 122 11.62 -7.34 29.47
CA SER A 122 13.06 -7.15 29.58
C SER A 122 13.65 -6.47 28.34
N PHE A 123 13.32 -6.96 27.14
CA PHE A 123 13.76 -6.35 25.89
C PHE A 123 13.20 -4.93 25.73
N TYR A 124 11.89 -4.75 25.91
CA TYR A 124 11.23 -3.46 25.75
C TYR A 124 11.82 -2.43 26.72
N ASN A 125 11.96 -2.75 28.00
CA ASN A 125 12.52 -1.85 29.02
C ASN A 125 13.98 -1.48 28.75
N THR A 126 14.75 -2.36 28.10
CA THR A 126 16.14 -2.06 27.70
C THR A 126 16.20 -0.91 26.69
N PHE A 127 15.20 -0.78 25.82
CA PHE A 127 15.17 0.21 24.74
C PHE A 127 14.13 1.30 24.90
N ALA A 128 13.24 1.22 25.90
CA ALA A 128 12.09 2.11 26.06
C ALA A 128 12.45 3.60 25.98
N SER A 129 13.57 4.00 26.59
CA SER A 129 14.07 5.38 26.58
C SER A 129 14.73 5.81 25.26
N SER A 130 15.07 4.85 24.39
CA SER A 130 15.80 5.04 23.13
C SER A 130 14.94 4.80 21.90
N LEU A 131 13.68 4.36 22.05
CA LEU A 131 12.78 4.07 20.92
C LEU A 131 12.49 5.32 20.07
N GLU A 132 12.35 6.48 20.71
CA GLU A 132 12.19 7.76 19.99
C GLU A 132 13.44 8.12 19.19
N ASP A 133 14.63 7.94 19.75
CA ASP A 133 15.87 8.16 19.01
C ASP A 133 16.01 7.18 17.85
N LEU A 134 15.72 5.89 18.04
CA LEU A 134 15.75 4.89 16.96
C LEU A 134 14.75 5.21 15.85
N HIS A 135 13.57 5.70 16.22
CA HIS A 135 12.56 6.16 15.28
C HIS A 135 13.09 7.31 14.43
N TRP A 136 13.54 8.40 15.06
CA TRP A 136 14.02 9.56 14.31
C TRP A 136 15.35 9.31 13.60
N PHE A 137 16.19 8.42 14.10
CA PHE A 137 17.42 7.97 13.43
C PHE A 137 17.10 7.35 12.07
N SER A 138 16.07 6.52 12.00
CA SER A 138 15.73 5.74 10.80
C SER A 138 14.75 6.43 9.84
N ILE A 139 13.95 7.39 10.32
CA ILE A 139 12.85 8.03 9.55
C ILE A 139 12.00 6.94 8.85
N PRO A 140 11.35 6.06 9.63
CA PRO A 140 10.79 4.82 9.11
C PRO A 140 9.55 5.08 8.27
N GLU A 141 9.39 4.34 7.18
CA GLU A 141 8.12 4.20 6.45
C GLU A 141 7.51 2.85 6.82
N PHE A 142 6.33 2.86 7.44
CA PHE A 142 5.63 1.65 7.86
C PHE A 142 4.48 1.33 6.91
N SER A 143 4.08 0.05 6.87
CA SER A 143 2.87 -0.34 6.14
C SER A 143 1.66 0.42 6.69
N GLU A 144 0.84 0.96 5.78
CA GLU A 144 -0.40 1.66 6.13
C GLU A 144 -1.33 0.76 6.93
N GLN A 145 -1.38 -0.53 6.58
CA GLN A 145 -2.23 -1.51 7.25
C GLN A 145 -1.83 -1.73 8.72
N ILE A 146 -0.54 -1.64 9.04
CA ILE A 146 -0.06 -1.81 10.42
C ILE A 146 -0.53 -0.62 11.28
N MET A 147 -0.41 0.60 10.77
CA MET A 147 -0.92 1.79 11.47
C MET A 147 -2.44 1.75 11.65
N ILE A 148 -3.19 1.29 10.63
CA ILE A 148 -4.64 1.08 10.72
C ILE A 148 -4.97 0.03 11.79
N ASN A 149 -4.33 -1.14 11.76
CA ASN A 149 -4.57 -2.22 12.72
C ASN A 149 -4.25 -1.80 14.17
N ARG A 150 -3.24 -0.96 14.36
CA ARG A 150 -2.87 -0.40 15.66
C ARG A 150 -3.81 0.74 16.09
N GLY A 151 -4.50 1.36 15.14
CA GLY A 151 -5.36 2.51 15.38
C GLY A 151 -4.60 3.75 15.86
N MET A 152 -3.32 3.89 15.48
CA MET A 152 -2.51 5.06 15.84
C MET A 152 -1.38 5.32 14.83
N ILE A 153 -1.04 6.59 14.64
CA ILE A 153 0.17 7.02 13.91
C ILE A 153 1.36 6.97 14.90
N PRO A 154 2.57 6.51 14.49
CA PRO A 154 3.68 6.38 15.42
C PRO A 154 4.03 7.68 16.15
N GLU A 155 4.02 8.81 15.43
CA GLU A 155 4.43 10.11 15.97
C GLU A 155 3.40 10.72 16.93
N ASP A 156 2.17 10.18 17.02
CA ASP A 156 1.18 10.63 18.00
C ASP A 156 1.57 10.19 19.42
N ASN A 157 2.16 8.99 19.54
CA ASN A 157 2.74 8.48 20.79
C ASN A 157 3.73 7.35 20.47
N ILE A 158 5.00 7.69 20.29
CA ILE A 158 6.06 6.76 19.85
C ILE A 158 6.21 5.59 20.83
N SER A 159 6.19 5.87 22.14
CA SER A 159 6.34 4.83 23.15
C SER A 159 5.19 3.83 23.12
N GLU A 160 3.93 4.30 23.03
CA GLU A 160 2.77 3.41 22.93
C GLU A 160 2.74 2.65 21.60
N TYR A 161 3.18 3.26 20.49
CA TYR A 161 3.26 2.59 19.18
C TYR A 161 4.18 1.37 19.22
N TYR A 162 5.39 1.54 19.78
CA TYR A 162 6.41 0.50 19.89
C TYR A 162 6.23 -0.46 21.06
N ASN A 163 5.24 -0.23 21.93
CA ASN A 163 4.84 -1.23 22.92
C ASN A 163 4.00 -2.35 22.27
N HIS A 164 4.59 -3.01 21.27
CA HIS A 164 4.10 -4.22 20.63
C HIS A 164 5.22 -4.92 19.87
N TYR A 165 5.24 -6.27 19.90
CA TYR A 165 6.25 -7.07 19.22
C TYR A 165 6.41 -6.71 17.73
N HIS A 166 5.32 -6.66 16.96
CA HIS A 166 5.40 -6.35 15.53
C HIS A 166 5.91 -4.94 15.21
N SER A 167 5.62 -3.94 16.06
CA SER A 167 6.18 -2.59 15.86
C SER A 167 7.70 -2.56 16.08
N LEU A 168 8.19 -3.36 17.04
CA LEU A 168 9.63 -3.53 17.29
C LEU A 168 10.31 -4.30 16.15
N GLU A 169 9.61 -5.30 15.60
CA GLU A 169 10.04 -6.07 14.43
C GLU A 169 10.13 -5.20 13.17
N ASP A 170 9.15 -4.34 12.94
CA ASP A 170 9.18 -3.37 11.84
C ASP A 170 10.36 -2.41 11.99
N LEU A 171 10.62 -1.89 13.19
CA LEU A 171 11.79 -1.05 13.44
C LEU A 171 13.09 -1.79 13.16
N TYR A 172 13.20 -3.05 13.58
CA TYR A 172 14.34 -3.91 13.26
C TYR A 172 14.51 -4.08 11.74
N HIS A 173 13.42 -4.31 11.02
CA HIS A 173 13.43 -4.46 9.57
C HIS A 173 13.79 -3.17 8.83
N VAL A 174 13.37 -2.01 9.32
CA VAL A 174 13.82 -0.71 8.80
C VAL A 174 15.32 -0.52 9.04
N LEU A 175 15.79 -0.77 10.28
CA LEU A 175 17.20 -0.57 10.65
C LEU A 175 18.17 -1.51 9.92
N THR A 176 17.71 -2.72 9.57
CA THR A 176 18.49 -3.69 8.78
C THR A 176 18.35 -3.52 7.27
N GLY A 177 17.52 -2.58 6.82
CA GLY A 177 17.25 -2.35 5.40
C GLY A 177 16.41 -3.44 4.72
N LYS A 178 15.75 -4.32 5.49
CA LYS A 178 14.78 -5.29 4.97
C LYS A 178 13.49 -4.58 4.54
N ILE A 179 13.03 -3.61 5.32
CA ILE A 179 12.04 -2.64 4.87
C ILE A 179 12.81 -1.47 4.28
N VAL A 180 12.70 -1.29 2.97
CA VAL A 180 13.32 -0.19 2.24
C VAL A 180 12.26 0.88 2.02
N PRO A 181 12.60 2.17 2.19
CA PRO A 181 11.75 3.27 1.77
C PRO A 181 11.12 3.08 0.39
N PHE A 182 9.85 3.41 0.26
CA PHE A 182 9.12 3.31 -0.99
C PHE A 182 9.47 4.49 -1.89
N ASN A 183 10.65 4.44 -2.51
CA ASN A 183 11.12 5.46 -3.45
C ASN A 183 10.58 5.20 -4.86
N SER A 184 9.28 5.02 -4.98
CA SER A 184 8.67 4.65 -6.26
C SER A 184 7.25 5.17 -6.40
N TYR A 185 6.95 5.70 -7.57
CA TYR A 185 5.59 5.88 -8.07
C TYR A 185 5.29 4.82 -9.14
N LYS A 186 6.09 3.74 -9.23
CA LYS A 186 5.97 2.78 -10.33
C LYS A 186 4.71 1.92 -10.28
N GLY A 187 3.93 1.90 -9.18
CA GLY A 187 2.55 1.40 -9.21
C GLY A 187 1.68 2.13 -10.25
N ASP A 188 2.06 3.35 -10.65
CA ASP A 188 1.38 4.11 -11.71
C ASP A 188 1.81 3.69 -13.13
N ILE A 189 2.87 2.88 -13.32
CA ILE A 189 3.30 2.49 -14.69
C ILE A 189 2.23 1.75 -15.47
N ASN A 190 1.34 1.06 -14.75
CA ASN A 190 0.24 0.28 -15.29
C ASN A 190 -1.11 1.04 -15.28
N LEU A 191 -1.16 2.27 -14.74
CA LEU A 191 -2.39 3.07 -14.72
C LEU A 191 -2.79 3.53 -16.13
N ASN A 192 -4.09 3.45 -16.41
CA ASN A 192 -4.70 3.89 -17.67
C ASN A 192 -4.08 3.21 -18.91
N LYS A 193 -3.43 2.05 -18.72
CA LYS A 193 -2.90 1.24 -19.80
C LYS A 193 -3.94 0.21 -20.18
N ARG A 194 -4.14 0.06 -21.48
CA ARG A 194 -5.10 -0.89 -22.05
C ARG A 194 -4.58 -2.31 -21.89
N LEU A 195 -5.44 -3.16 -21.35
CA LEU A 195 -5.28 -4.59 -21.16
C LEU A 195 -6.40 -5.31 -21.92
N SER A 196 -6.12 -6.54 -22.34
CA SER A 196 -7.08 -7.47 -22.90
C SER A 196 -7.61 -8.39 -21.81
N PHE A 197 -8.91 -8.60 -21.74
CA PHE A 197 -9.52 -9.56 -20.83
C PHE A 197 -10.42 -10.46 -21.65
N ARG A 198 -9.97 -11.69 -21.91
CA ARG A 198 -10.62 -12.61 -22.84
C ARG A 198 -11.34 -13.71 -22.07
N VAL A 199 -12.67 -13.77 -22.21
CA VAL A 199 -13.54 -14.70 -21.48
C VAL A 199 -14.39 -15.50 -22.45
N PHE A 200 -14.50 -16.81 -22.24
CA PHE A 200 -15.42 -17.66 -23.00
C PHE A 200 -16.88 -17.37 -22.63
N SER A 201 -17.74 -17.20 -23.64
CA SER A 201 -19.19 -17.06 -23.47
C SER A 201 -19.89 -18.24 -24.14
N ARG A 202 -20.63 -19.05 -23.36
CA ARG A 202 -21.42 -20.16 -23.92
C ARG A 202 -22.53 -19.64 -24.82
N ARG A 203 -23.14 -18.50 -24.47
CA ARG A 203 -24.21 -17.85 -25.24
C ARG A 203 -23.80 -17.59 -26.69
N TRP A 204 -22.55 -17.23 -26.93
CA TRP A 204 -22.03 -16.93 -28.26
C TRP A 204 -21.18 -18.06 -28.86
N GLY A 205 -20.77 -19.04 -28.03
CA GLY A 205 -19.96 -20.18 -28.46
C GLY A 205 -18.51 -19.82 -28.77
N HIS A 206 -18.05 -18.64 -28.38
CA HIS A 206 -16.68 -18.18 -28.59
C HIS A 206 -16.20 -17.30 -27.43
N ASP A 207 -14.93 -16.91 -27.49
CA ASP A 207 -14.35 -15.98 -26.54
C ASP A 207 -14.73 -14.53 -26.89
N ASP A 208 -15.18 -13.78 -25.90
CA ASP A 208 -15.36 -12.32 -25.96
C ASP A 208 -14.14 -11.62 -25.36
N THR A 209 -13.74 -10.51 -25.96
CA THR A 209 -12.55 -9.75 -25.52
C THR A 209 -12.95 -8.36 -25.07
N TYR A 210 -12.78 -8.12 -23.76
CA TYR A 210 -13.01 -6.85 -23.11
C TYR A 210 -11.71 -6.04 -23.06
N SER A 211 -11.79 -4.73 -23.29
CA SER A 211 -10.65 -3.82 -23.10
C SER A 211 -10.74 -3.21 -21.70
N VAL A 212 -9.75 -3.49 -20.86
CA VAL A 212 -9.74 -3.16 -19.44
C VAL A 212 -8.59 -2.21 -19.13
N GLU A 213 -8.79 -1.25 -18.23
CA GLU A 213 -7.75 -0.34 -17.77
C GLU A 213 -7.82 -0.23 -16.24
N ARG A 214 -6.66 -0.30 -15.56
CA ARG A 214 -6.60 0.04 -14.13
C ARG A 214 -6.72 1.56 -13.96
N ARG A 215 -7.60 2.01 -13.08
CA ARG A 215 -7.79 3.41 -12.67
C ARG A 215 -7.44 3.56 -11.18
N THR A 216 -7.31 4.81 -10.72
CA THR A 216 -6.94 5.13 -9.32
C THR A 216 -7.98 4.69 -8.28
N ASP A 217 -9.22 4.45 -8.70
CA ASP A 217 -10.36 4.07 -7.86
C ASP A 217 -10.95 2.69 -8.21
N GLY A 218 -10.46 2.03 -9.26
CA GLY A 218 -10.94 0.72 -9.68
C GLY A 218 -10.52 0.34 -11.09
N TRP A 219 -11.44 -0.21 -11.86
CA TRP A 219 -11.22 -0.64 -13.23
C TRP A 219 -12.10 0.17 -14.18
N PHE A 220 -11.67 0.34 -15.41
CA PHE A 220 -12.52 0.83 -16.50
C PHE A 220 -12.59 -0.25 -17.57
N VAL A 221 -13.80 -0.58 -18.00
CA VAL A 221 -14.06 -1.59 -19.01
C VAL A 221 -14.70 -0.94 -20.23
N SER A 222 -14.23 -1.37 -21.39
CA SER A 222 -14.79 -0.99 -22.68
C SER A 222 -15.07 -2.23 -23.53
N HIS A 223 -16.30 -2.33 -24.00
CA HIS A 223 -16.83 -3.41 -24.81
C HIS A 223 -18.03 -2.93 -25.65
N LEU A 224 -18.58 -3.78 -26.50
CA LEU A 224 -19.68 -3.42 -27.40
C LEU A 224 -20.95 -2.98 -26.64
N SER A 225 -21.29 -3.67 -25.55
CA SER A 225 -22.58 -3.48 -24.85
C SER A 225 -22.49 -2.55 -23.65
N ILE A 226 -21.60 -2.84 -22.69
CA ILE A 226 -21.49 -2.09 -21.44
C ILE A 226 -20.08 -1.52 -21.32
N ASN A 227 -20.00 -0.20 -21.19
CA ASN A 227 -18.76 0.54 -21.00
C ASN A 227 -18.87 1.35 -19.71
N GLY A 228 -17.79 1.42 -18.94
CA GLY A 228 -17.78 2.25 -17.74
C GLY A 228 -16.83 1.79 -16.66
N SER A 229 -16.96 2.46 -15.52
CA SER A 229 -16.14 2.22 -14.34
C SER A 229 -16.68 1.08 -13.49
N SER A 230 -15.75 0.37 -12.88
CA SER A 230 -15.96 -0.63 -11.85
C SER A 230 -15.14 -0.27 -10.63
N LYS A 231 -15.63 -0.68 -9.45
CA LYS A 231 -14.86 -0.66 -8.21
C LYS A 231 -13.65 -1.59 -8.31
N LYS A 232 -12.74 -1.50 -7.34
CA LYS A 232 -11.53 -2.33 -7.25
C LYS A 232 -11.82 -3.84 -7.27
N ASP A 233 -12.95 -4.26 -6.72
CA ASP A 233 -13.43 -5.65 -6.71
C ASP A 233 -14.20 -6.05 -7.98
N GLY A 234 -14.19 -5.21 -9.01
CA GLY A 234 -14.88 -5.45 -10.28
C GLY A 234 -16.35 -5.03 -10.32
N ILE A 235 -17.01 -4.78 -9.18
CA ILE A 235 -18.44 -4.37 -9.17
C ILE A 235 -18.66 -3.14 -10.04
N GLY A 236 -19.63 -3.22 -10.95
CA GLY A 236 -19.92 -2.22 -11.99
C GLY A 236 -19.75 -2.84 -13.37
N SER A 237 -19.33 -2.03 -14.36
CA SER A 237 -19.31 -2.44 -15.76
C SER A 237 -18.58 -3.74 -16.08
N MET A 238 -17.53 -4.10 -15.33
CA MET A 238 -16.85 -5.40 -15.48
C MET A 238 -17.78 -6.58 -15.21
N ILE A 239 -18.40 -6.62 -14.02
CA ILE A 239 -19.31 -7.70 -13.62
C ILE A 239 -20.63 -7.62 -14.39
N ASP A 240 -21.11 -6.41 -14.69
CA ASP A 240 -22.34 -6.21 -15.46
C ASP A 240 -22.24 -6.78 -16.89
N ASN A 241 -21.07 -6.69 -17.53
CA ASN A 241 -20.84 -7.34 -18.84
C ASN A 241 -20.96 -8.87 -18.73
N LEU A 242 -20.31 -9.48 -17.73
CA LEU A 242 -20.35 -10.93 -17.53
C LEU A 242 -21.77 -11.42 -17.25
N ASP A 243 -22.50 -10.70 -16.39
CA ASP A 243 -23.88 -11.02 -16.03
C ASP A 243 -24.84 -10.79 -17.21
N HIS A 244 -24.63 -9.74 -18.02
CA HIS A 244 -25.41 -9.50 -19.25
C HIS A 244 -25.28 -10.66 -20.26
N ASP A 245 -24.08 -11.25 -20.36
CA ASP A 245 -23.82 -12.40 -21.23
C ASP A 245 -24.13 -13.74 -20.57
N SER A 246 -24.71 -13.72 -19.37
CA SER A 246 -25.13 -14.90 -18.59
C SER A 246 -24.00 -15.88 -18.27
N ILE A 247 -22.77 -15.35 -18.17
CA ILE A 247 -21.56 -16.14 -17.88
C ILE A 247 -21.60 -16.60 -16.42
N GLN A 248 -21.31 -17.88 -16.20
CA GLN A 248 -21.30 -18.55 -14.90
C GLN A 248 -19.88 -18.59 -14.33
N TYR A 249 -19.72 -18.08 -13.11
CA TYR A 249 -18.44 -18.00 -12.40
C TYR A 249 -18.65 -17.82 -10.89
N PRO A 250 -17.64 -18.13 -10.06
CA PRO A 250 -17.71 -17.94 -8.61
C PRO A 250 -17.61 -16.45 -8.26
N LYS A 251 -18.76 -15.76 -8.19
CA LYS A 251 -18.86 -14.30 -8.05
C LYS A 251 -17.97 -13.72 -6.95
N GLU A 252 -18.06 -14.23 -5.73
CA GLU A 252 -17.27 -13.71 -4.59
C GLU A 252 -15.77 -13.95 -4.76
N GLY A 253 -15.39 -15.11 -5.30
CA GLY A 253 -13.99 -15.44 -5.55
C GLY A 253 -13.37 -14.55 -6.63
N VAL A 254 -14.09 -14.30 -7.71
CA VAL A 254 -13.67 -13.41 -8.79
C VAL A 254 -13.57 -11.96 -8.29
N ARG A 255 -14.54 -11.49 -7.50
CA ARG A 255 -14.48 -10.16 -6.89
C ARG A 255 -13.25 -9.99 -5.99
N TYR A 256 -12.97 -10.98 -5.16
CA TYR A 256 -11.76 -11.00 -4.32
C TYR A 256 -10.48 -10.98 -5.16
N ALA A 257 -10.42 -11.75 -6.25
CA ALA A 257 -9.28 -11.77 -7.16
C ALA A 257 -9.03 -10.40 -7.83
N PHE A 258 -10.10 -9.74 -8.32
CA PHE A 258 -9.99 -8.38 -8.87
C PHE A 258 -9.47 -7.37 -7.84
N GLN A 259 -10.02 -7.41 -6.63
CA GLN A 259 -9.59 -6.50 -5.56
C GLN A 259 -8.11 -6.73 -5.20
N THR A 260 -7.72 -7.99 -5.05
CA THR A 260 -6.34 -8.38 -4.73
C THR A 260 -5.38 -7.91 -5.82
N LEU A 261 -5.70 -8.19 -7.10
CA LEU A 261 -4.89 -7.75 -8.22
C LEU A 261 -4.78 -6.23 -8.29
N TRP A 262 -5.88 -5.51 -8.03
CA TRP A 262 -5.86 -4.05 -8.02
C TRP A 262 -4.89 -3.51 -6.96
N TYR A 263 -4.92 -4.05 -5.73
CA TYR A 263 -4.02 -3.61 -4.66
C TYR A 263 -2.56 -3.99 -4.94
N LEU A 264 -2.30 -5.20 -5.41
CA LEU A 264 -0.94 -5.61 -5.81
C LEU A 264 -0.38 -4.68 -6.90
N ALA A 265 -1.18 -4.38 -7.92
CA ALA A 265 -0.76 -3.50 -9.01
C ALA A 265 -0.57 -2.02 -8.58
N ASP A 266 -1.18 -1.61 -7.48
CA ASP A 266 -1.06 -0.26 -6.91
C ASP A 266 0.13 -0.15 -5.95
N GLU A 267 0.34 -1.18 -5.12
CA GLU A 267 1.32 -1.21 -4.04
C GLU A 267 2.69 -1.67 -4.53
N ASP A 268 2.75 -2.60 -5.49
CA ASP A 268 4.00 -3.14 -6.03
C ASP A 268 4.37 -2.52 -7.39
N GLU A 269 5.65 -2.61 -7.76
CA GLU A 269 6.11 -2.26 -9.10
C GLU A 269 5.71 -3.35 -10.11
N MET A 270 4.43 -3.40 -10.50
CA MET A 270 3.91 -4.37 -11.45
C MET A 270 3.94 -3.82 -12.88
N SER A 271 4.70 -4.47 -13.76
CA SER A 271 4.72 -4.10 -15.18
C SER A 271 3.36 -4.33 -15.84
N ILE A 272 3.14 -3.70 -17.01
CA ILE A 272 1.89 -3.88 -17.73
C ILE A 272 1.71 -5.32 -18.23
N GLU A 273 2.81 -5.99 -18.58
CA GLU A 273 2.84 -7.39 -19.01
C GLU A 273 2.48 -8.33 -17.86
N GLU A 274 3.02 -8.08 -16.66
CA GLU A 274 2.68 -8.88 -15.48
C GLU A 274 1.21 -8.68 -15.09
N LEU A 275 0.72 -7.43 -15.11
CA LEU A 275 -0.68 -7.13 -14.86
C LEU A 275 -1.59 -7.81 -15.88
N GLN A 276 -1.20 -7.81 -17.16
CA GLN A 276 -1.92 -8.51 -18.23
C GLN A 276 -2.01 -10.01 -17.99
N ILE A 277 -0.92 -10.66 -17.57
CA ILE A 277 -0.91 -12.09 -17.27
C ILE A 277 -1.88 -12.38 -16.12
N LYS A 278 -1.74 -11.69 -14.99
CA LYS A 278 -2.59 -11.91 -13.80
C LYS A 278 -4.06 -11.59 -14.05
N LEU A 279 -4.35 -10.57 -14.86
CA LEU A 279 -5.71 -10.25 -15.26
C LEU A 279 -6.30 -11.37 -16.15
N GLN A 280 -5.52 -11.93 -17.06
CA GLN A 280 -5.95 -13.04 -17.90
C GLN A 280 -6.15 -14.33 -17.08
N GLU A 281 -5.36 -14.58 -16.03
CA GLU A 281 -5.58 -15.71 -15.12
C GLU A 281 -6.99 -15.68 -14.47
N ILE A 282 -7.50 -14.49 -14.14
CA ILE A 282 -8.89 -14.32 -13.66
C ILE A 282 -9.89 -14.68 -14.78
N ALA A 283 -9.61 -14.24 -16.01
CA ALA A 283 -10.46 -14.51 -17.17
C ALA A 283 -10.51 -15.99 -17.54
N ASP A 284 -9.37 -16.68 -17.45
CA ASP A 284 -9.22 -18.10 -17.71
C ASP A 284 -9.96 -18.92 -16.65
N TRP A 285 -9.92 -18.49 -15.38
CA TRP A 285 -10.70 -19.11 -14.32
C TRP A 285 -12.21 -18.99 -14.56
N ILE A 286 -12.70 -17.79 -14.90
CA ILE A 286 -14.11 -17.58 -15.29
C ILE A 286 -14.49 -18.49 -16.45
N SER A 287 -13.66 -18.52 -17.50
CA SER A 287 -13.90 -19.32 -18.70
C SER A 287 -13.96 -20.82 -18.42
N ALA A 288 -13.11 -21.32 -17.51
CA ALA A 288 -13.10 -22.71 -17.11
C ALA A 288 -14.40 -23.11 -16.39
N VAL A 289 -14.90 -22.25 -15.49
CA VAL A 289 -16.17 -22.49 -14.78
C VAL A 289 -17.37 -22.42 -15.72
N GLU A 290 -17.39 -21.45 -16.64
CA GLU A 290 -18.45 -21.31 -17.63
C GLU A 290 -18.57 -22.54 -18.53
N LYS A 291 -17.44 -23.06 -19.01
CA LYS A 291 -17.37 -24.29 -19.83
C LYS A 291 -17.85 -25.51 -19.04
N ALA A 292 -17.32 -25.71 -17.83
CA ALA A 292 -17.70 -26.82 -16.97
C ALA A 292 -19.20 -26.82 -16.63
N THR A 293 -19.80 -25.63 -16.47
CA THR A 293 -21.23 -25.51 -16.16
C THR A 293 -22.11 -26.08 -17.27
N GLY A 294 -21.72 -25.91 -18.54
CA GLY A 294 -22.43 -26.54 -19.66
C GLY A 294 -22.07 -28.02 -19.83
N GLU A 295 -20.77 -28.36 -19.73
CA GLU A 295 -20.29 -29.74 -19.93
C GLU A 295 -20.88 -30.74 -18.95
N PHE A 296 -21.06 -30.34 -17.69
CA PHE A 296 -21.55 -31.22 -16.62
C PHE A 296 -23.03 -31.03 -16.30
N GLN A 297 -23.75 -30.24 -17.09
CA GLN A 297 -25.19 -30.13 -16.95
C GLN A 297 -25.87 -31.46 -17.32
N PRO A 298 -26.81 -31.96 -16.51
CA PRO A 298 -27.61 -33.11 -16.93
C PRO A 298 -28.47 -32.77 -18.15
N ASP A 299 -28.45 -33.64 -19.17
CA ASP A 299 -29.16 -33.43 -20.44
C ASP A 299 -30.65 -33.10 -20.31
N TRP A 300 -31.31 -33.57 -19.25
CA TRP A 300 -32.74 -33.30 -19.01
C TRP A 300 -33.03 -31.91 -18.44
N CYS A 301 -32.00 -31.18 -17.99
CA CYS A 301 -32.15 -29.90 -17.32
C CYS A 301 -32.35 -28.75 -18.31
N ASP A 302 -31.64 -28.77 -19.46
CA ASP A 302 -31.74 -27.79 -20.56
C ASP A 302 -31.90 -26.32 -20.12
N TYR A 303 -31.19 -25.96 -19.05
CA TYR A 303 -31.29 -24.67 -18.39
C TYR A 303 -30.40 -23.59 -19.02
N TYR A 304 -29.33 -23.99 -19.71
CA TYR A 304 -28.27 -23.10 -20.21
C TYR A 304 -28.13 -23.13 -21.73
#